data_AF-A0A382ZVJ5-F1
#
_entry.id   AF-A0A382ZVJ5-F1
#
_cell.length_a   1.000
_cell.length_b   1.000
_cell.length_c   1.000
_cell.angle_alpha   90.00
_cell.angle_beta   90.00
_cell.angle_gamma   90.00
#
_symmetry.space_group_name_H-M   'P 1'
#
loop_
_entity.id
_entity.type
_entity.pdbx_description
1 polymer ?
#
loop_
_entity_poly.entity_id
_entity_poly.type
_entity_poly.pdbx_seq_one_letter_code
_entity_poly.pdbx_strand_id
1 'polypeptide(L)'
;SFSVTFFVAIFSAPPTAAIGILTAYLLTRHKFMGKNAFEFGTMLSFAIPGTIIGVSYVFAFNTPPIEITGTGIILVISFVFRNMPVGVRAGIASMNQLDPHLDEASSTLNASSFQTFKNIILPLLKPAIIASLVFSFVRAMTAISAVIFLVSANYDLATSYILGRLENNDYGLAIVYASALIVIMLITIVIMQLLVGKRNLGRRDVNENQLQGNLGG
;
A
#
# COMPACT_ATOMS: atom_id res chain seq x y z
N SER A 1 1.75 -20.72 -10.35
CA SER A 1 2.17 -19.31 -10.43
C SER A 1 1.05 -18.30 -10.11
N PHE A 2 -0.14 -18.35 -10.73
CA PHE A 2 -1.24 -17.41 -10.40
C PHE A 2 -1.65 -17.37 -8.94
N SER A 3 -1.95 -18.52 -8.33
CA SER A 3 -2.36 -18.57 -6.93
C SER A 3 -1.27 -18.03 -6.00
N VAL A 4 -0.01 -18.34 -6.28
CA VAL A 4 1.15 -17.81 -5.54
C VAL A 4 1.18 -16.29 -5.63
N THR A 5 1.08 -15.71 -6.84
CA THR A 5 1.05 -14.25 -7.01
C THR A 5 -0.12 -13.61 -6.28
N PHE A 6 -1.31 -14.19 -6.38
CA PHE A 6 -2.49 -13.70 -5.68
C PHE A 6 -2.30 -13.74 -4.16
N PHE A 7 -1.79 -14.84 -3.61
CA PHE A 7 -1.51 -14.95 -2.18
C PHE A 7 -0.42 -13.98 -1.74
N VAL A 8 0.69 -13.88 -2.46
CA VAL A 8 1.74 -12.90 -2.13
C VAL A 8 1.17 -11.49 -2.15
N ALA A 9 0.36 -11.13 -3.14
CA ALA A 9 -0.25 -9.80 -3.25
C ALA A 9 -1.26 -9.50 -2.13
N ILE A 10 -2.12 -10.46 -1.78
CA ILE A 10 -3.13 -10.29 -0.72
C ILE A 10 -2.47 -10.23 0.66
N PHE A 11 -1.38 -10.96 0.88
CA PHE A 11 -0.66 -10.95 2.16
C PHE A 11 0.31 -9.77 2.28
N SER A 12 0.82 -9.21 1.18
CA SER A 12 1.69 -8.02 1.21
C SER A 12 0.90 -6.72 1.36
N ALA A 13 -0.30 -6.62 0.79
CA ALA A 13 -1.05 -5.36 0.77
C ALA A 13 -1.42 -4.83 2.17
N PRO A 14 -2.01 -5.62 3.10
CA PRO A 14 -2.35 -5.16 4.43
C PRO A 14 -1.17 -4.64 5.26
N PRO A 15 -0.04 -5.36 5.42
CA PRO A 15 1.11 -4.83 6.15
C PRO A 15 1.70 -3.59 5.47
N THR A 16 1.67 -3.50 4.13
CA THR A 16 2.09 -2.28 3.42
C THR A 16 1.27 -1.07 3.87
N ALA A 17 -0.07 -1.21 3.83
CA ALA A 17 -0.98 -0.12 4.21
C ALA A 17 -0.87 0.19 5.70
N ALA A 18 -0.81 -0.83 6.56
CA ALA A 18 -0.68 -0.66 8.00
C ALA A 18 0.59 0.11 8.36
N ILE A 19 1.75 -0.34 7.89
CA ILE A 19 3.04 0.32 8.17
C ILE A 19 3.04 1.73 7.57
N GLY A 20 2.59 1.90 6.33
CA GLY A 20 2.51 3.21 5.69
C GLY A 20 1.67 4.22 6.48
N ILE A 21 0.48 3.81 6.95
CA ILE A 21 -0.43 4.66 7.73
C ILE A 21 0.10 4.93 9.14
N LEU A 22 0.72 3.96 9.79
CA LEU A 22 1.36 4.15 11.09
C LEU A 22 2.56 5.09 11.00
N THR A 23 3.40 4.93 9.98
CA THR A 23 4.52 5.84 9.70
C THR A 23 4.01 7.24 9.38
N ALA A 24 2.94 7.37 8.59
CA ALA A 24 2.31 8.66 8.36
C ALA A 24 1.84 9.29 9.68
N TYR A 25 1.20 8.52 10.56
CA TYR A 25 0.67 9.01 11.84
C TYR A 25 1.80 9.50 12.74
N LEU A 26 2.88 8.74 12.82
CA LEU A 26 4.09 9.14 13.52
C LEU A 26 4.66 10.45 12.96
N LEU A 27 4.76 10.55 11.63
CA LEU A 27 5.29 11.72 10.94
C LEU A 27 4.39 12.95 11.05
N THR A 28 3.07 12.84 11.19
CA THR A 28 2.20 14.02 11.29
C THR A 28 1.91 14.43 12.72
N ARG A 29 1.73 13.47 13.64
CA ARG A 29 1.25 13.72 15.01
C ARG A 29 2.36 13.81 16.05
N HIS A 30 3.55 13.27 15.78
CA HIS A 30 4.67 13.35 16.72
C HIS A 30 5.77 14.31 16.23
N LYS A 31 6.32 15.08 17.17
CA LYS A 31 7.53 15.88 17.00
C LYS A 31 8.68 15.13 17.68
N PHE A 32 9.68 14.73 16.90
CA PHE A 32 10.87 14.05 17.41
C PHE A 32 12.11 14.45 16.61
N MET A 33 13.28 14.32 17.22
CA MET A 33 14.56 14.66 16.60
C MET A 33 14.86 13.68 15.46
N GLY A 34 15.23 14.17 14.27
CA GLY A 34 15.51 13.34 13.10
C GLY A 34 14.29 12.98 12.24
N LYS A 35 13.12 13.56 12.51
CA LYS A 35 11.89 13.35 11.72
C LYS A 35 12.09 13.43 10.20
N ASN A 36 12.80 14.46 9.72
CA ASN A 36 13.05 14.64 8.29
C ASN A 36 13.93 13.54 7.70
N ALA A 37 14.93 13.07 8.46
CA ALA A 37 15.79 11.96 8.05
C ALA A 37 15.00 10.64 8.02
N PHE A 38 14.10 10.43 8.99
CA PHE A 38 13.19 9.29 9.01
C PHE A 38 12.21 9.31 7.82
N GLU A 39 11.56 10.45 7.55
CA GLU A 39 10.70 10.61 6.37
C GLU A 39 11.48 10.34 5.07
N PHE A 40 12.66 10.95 4.92
CA PHE A 40 13.54 10.70 3.77
C PHE A 40 13.90 9.21 3.63
N GLY A 41 14.28 8.55 4.72
CA GLY A 41 14.61 7.12 4.74
C GLY A 41 13.44 6.24 4.33
N THR A 42 12.22 6.57 4.79
CA THR A 42 11.02 5.84 4.38
C THR A 42 10.70 6.01 2.90
N MET A 43 11.06 7.14 2.30
CA MET A 43 10.84 7.40 0.87
C MET A 43 11.95 6.83 -0.02
N LEU A 44 13.15 6.59 0.53
CA LEU A 44 14.32 6.13 -0.21
C LEU A 44 14.08 4.77 -0.89
N SER A 45 13.27 3.88 -0.29
CA SER A 45 12.96 2.58 -0.88
C SER A 45 12.27 2.69 -2.24
N PHE A 46 11.58 3.80 -2.51
CA PHE A 46 10.95 4.06 -3.81
C PHE A 46 11.97 4.47 -4.89
N ALA A 47 13.10 5.05 -4.50
CA ALA A 47 14.16 5.48 -5.40
C ALA A 47 15.05 4.31 -5.86
N ILE A 48 15.08 3.22 -5.09
CA ILE A 48 15.92 2.05 -5.40
C ILE A 48 15.31 1.27 -6.57
N PRO A 49 16.07 1.02 -7.66
CA PRO A 49 15.64 0.15 -8.75
C PRO A 49 15.23 -1.23 -8.26
N GLY A 50 14.20 -1.82 -8.88
CA GLY A 50 13.69 -3.13 -8.46
C GLY A 50 14.75 -4.22 -8.46
N THR A 51 15.61 -4.25 -9.49
CA THR A 51 16.69 -5.22 -9.60
C THR A 51 17.67 -5.14 -8.43
N ILE A 52 18.02 -3.93 -7.98
CA ILE A 52 18.88 -3.73 -6.83
C ILE A 52 18.21 -4.27 -5.57
N ILE A 53 16.91 -4.00 -5.37
CA ILE A 53 16.16 -4.58 -4.24
C ILE A 53 16.24 -6.11 -4.26
N GLY A 54 15.93 -6.75 -5.40
CA GLY A 54 15.95 -8.21 -5.52
C GLY A 54 17.33 -8.79 -5.18
N VAL A 55 18.39 -8.24 -5.77
CA VAL A 55 19.78 -8.68 -5.53
C VAL A 55 20.19 -8.46 -4.08
N SER A 56 19.88 -7.31 -3.47
CA SER A 56 20.19 -7.04 -2.07
C SER A 56 19.51 -8.02 -1.11
N TYR A 57 18.26 -8.42 -1.40
CA TYR A 57 17.55 -9.41 -0.60
C TYR A 57 18.18 -10.81 -0.71
N VAL A 58 18.63 -11.22 -1.91
CA VAL A 58 19.40 -12.46 -2.08
C VAL A 58 20.68 -12.39 -1.24
N PHE A 59 21.47 -11.33 -1.37
CA PHE A 59 22.71 -11.19 -0.59
C PHE A 59 22.47 -11.22 0.92
N ALA A 60 21.38 -10.64 1.40
CA ALA A 60 21.07 -10.58 2.82
C ALA A 60 20.50 -11.89 3.41
N PHE A 61 19.78 -12.68 2.62
CA PHE A 61 18.93 -13.77 3.12
C PHE A 61 19.15 -15.12 2.43
N ASN A 62 20.26 -15.29 1.71
CA ASN A 62 20.61 -16.55 1.04
C ASN A 62 21.60 -17.41 1.85
N THR A 63 22.09 -16.90 2.98
CA THR A 63 23.06 -17.59 3.85
C THR A 63 22.64 -17.48 5.33
N PRO A 64 23.16 -18.33 6.24
CA PRO A 64 22.82 -18.27 7.66
C PRO A 64 23.13 -16.89 8.26
N PRO A 65 22.41 -16.45 9.31
CA PRO A 65 21.49 -17.23 10.16
C PRO A 65 20.02 -17.26 9.71
N ILE A 66 19.64 -16.47 8.69
CA ILE A 66 18.25 -16.39 8.20
C ILE A 66 18.23 -16.66 6.70
N GLU A 67 17.92 -17.90 6.35
CA GLU A 67 17.83 -18.37 4.96
C GLU A 67 16.37 -18.43 4.51
N ILE A 68 15.89 -17.35 3.90
CA ILE A 68 14.49 -17.24 3.44
C ILE A 68 14.39 -16.92 1.95
N THR A 69 15.52 -16.87 1.23
CA THR A 69 15.53 -16.72 -0.23
C THR A 69 14.78 -17.88 -0.89
N GLY A 70 13.97 -17.57 -1.91
CA GLY A 70 13.13 -18.57 -2.58
C GLY A 70 11.83 -18.91 -1.85
N THR A 71 11.49 -18.26 -0.73
CA THR A 71 10.23 -18.48 0.00
C THR A 71 9.16 -17.43 -0.32
N GLY A 72 7.90 -17.68 0.03
CA GLY A 72 6.85 -16.66 -0.10
C GLY A 72 7.04 -15.47 0.85
N ILE A 73 7.70 -15.69 1.99
CA ILE A 73 7.88 -14.67 3.03
C ILE A 73 8.78 -13.53 2.52
N ILE A 74 9.91 -13.86 1.88
CA ILE A 74 10.83 -12.84 1.36
C ILE A 74 10.18 -12.00 0.25
N LEU A 75 9.29 -12.60 -0.56
CA LEU A 75 8.50 -11.88 -1.55
C LEU A 75 7.54 -10.87 -0.90
N VAL A 76 6.84 -11.29 0.16
CA VAL A 76 5.93 -10.41 0.92
C VAL A 76 6.70 -9.25 1.55
N ILE A 77 7.84 -9.51 2.21
CA ILE A 77 8.66 -8.47 2.84
C ILE A 77 9.18 -7.48 1.78
N SER A 78 9.68 -7.98 0.66
CA SER A 78 10.15 -7.15 -0.47
C SER A 78 9.05 -6.22 -0.98
N PHE A 79 7.83 -6.72 -1.16
CA PHE A 79 6.69 -5.89 -1.57
C PHE A 79 6.29 -4.86 -0.54
N VAL A 80 6.23 -5.25 0.74
CA VAL A 80 5.91 -4.32 1.82
C VAL A 80 6.88 -3.16 1.83
N PHE A 81 8.19 -3.44 1.87
CA PHE A 81 9.22 -2.41 1.91
C PHE A 81 9.19 -1.50 0.67
N ARG A 82 9.01 -2.09 -0.51
CA ARG A 82 9.00 -1.36 -1.78
C ARG A 82 7.77 -0.46 -1.95
N ASN A 83 6.61 -0.90 -1.45
CA ASN A 83 5.34 -0.23 -1.70
C ASN A 83 4.88 0.67 -0.54
N MET A 84 5.45 0.51 0.66
CA MET A 84 5.15 1.31 1.85
C MET A 84 5.17 2.84 1.63
N PRO A 85 6.12 3.44 0.86
CA PRO A 85 6.18 4.89 0.67
C PRO A 85 4.86 5.50 0.15
N VAL A 86 4.11 4.76 -0.66
CA VAL A 86 2.82 5.22 -1.19
C VAL A 86 1.78 5.31 -0.08
N GLY A 87 1.76 4.34 0.84
CA GLY A 87 0.90 4.38 2.03
C GLY A 87 1.27 5.53 2.97
N VAL A 88 2.58 5.79 3.15
CA VAL A 88 3.07 6.94 3.93
C VAL A 88 2.57 8.27 3.34
N ARG A 89 2.71 8.45 2.02
CA ARG A 89 2.27 9.68 1.35
C ARG A 89 0.76 9.87 1.36
N ALA A 90 0.00 8.82 1.06
CA ALA A 90 -1.46 8.85 1.13
C ALA A 90 -1.95 9.17 2.56
N GLY A 91 -1.31 8.56 3.57
CA GLY A 91 -1.60 8.82 4.98
C GLY A 91 -1.31 10.25 5.40
N ILE A 92 -0.14 10.79 5.05
CA ILE A 92 0.23 12.19 5.38
C ILE A 92 -0.73 13.17 4.69
N ALA A 93 -1.01 12.97 3.40
CA ALA A 93 -1.93 13.83 2.66
C ALA A 93 -3.34 13.83 3.27
N SER A 94 -3.81 12.68 3.74
CA SER A 94 -5.13 12.56 4.38
C SER A 94 -5.14 13.13 5.80
N MET A 95 -4.08 12.95 6.58
CA MET A 95 -3.98 13.52 7.93
C MET A 95 -3.87 15.04 7.92
N ASN A 96 -3.18 15.62 6.95
CA ASN A 96 -3.08 17.08 6.83
C ASN A 96 -4.42 17.75 6.48
N GLN A 97 -5.42 17.00 6.02
CA GLN A 97 -6.78 17.50 5.78
C GLN A 97 -7.67 17.41 7.04
N LEU A 98 -7.24 16.70 8.08
CA LEU A 98 -8.00 16.58 9.33
C LEU A 98 -7.80 17.83 10.18
N ASP A 99 -8.83 18.20 10.94
CA ASP A 99 -8.73 19.29 11.92
C ASP A 99 -7.62 18.96 12.95
N PRO A 100 -6.64 19.86 13.15
CA PRO A 100 -5.58 19.66 14.13
C PRO A 100 -6.12 19.49 15.56
N HIS A 101 -7.29 20.05 15.89
CA HIS A 101 -7.87 20.03 17.24
C HIS A 101 -8.60 18.72 17.58
N LEU A 102 -8.70 17.75 16.66
CA LEU A 102 -9.32 16.45 16.95
C LEU A 102 -8.65 15.74 18.15
N ASP A 103 -7.34 15.90 18.29
CA ASP A 103 -6.61 15.30 19.41
C ASP A 103 -6.98 15.99 20.74
N GLU A 104 -7.08 17.32 20.74
CA GLU A 104 -7.44 18.14 21.92
C GLU A 104 -8.91 17.94 22.35
N ALA A 105 -9.82 17.82 21.38
CA ALA A 105 -11.21 17.50 21.64
C ALA A 105 -11.36 16.11 22.29
N SER A 106 -10.59 15.13 21.82
CA SER A 106 -10.62 13.78 22.38
C SER A 106 -9.99 13.71 23.78
N SER A 107 -8.92 14.46 24.04
CA SER A 107 -8.26 14.48 25.34
C SER A 107 -9.11 15.16 26.42
N THR A 108 -9.95 16.14 26.05
CA THR A 108 -10.93 16.77 26.94
C THR A 108 -12.00 15.77 27.43
N LEU A 109 -12.29 14.75 26.63
CA LEU A 109 -13.15 13.61 27.00
C LEU A 109 -12.38 12.47 27.70
N ASN A 110 -11.16 12.74 28.15
CA ASN A 110 -10.26 11.79 28.81
C ASN A 110 -9.92 10.56 27.95
N ALA A 111 -9.92 10.72 26.61
CA ALA A 111 -9.48 9.68 25.69
C ALA A 111 -7.95 9.63 25.58
N SER A 112 -7.40 8.43 25.60
CA SER A 112 -5.98 8.16 25.33
C SER A 112 -5.65 8.29 23.83
N SER A 113 -4.39 8.57 23.50
CA SER A 113 -3.93 8.70 22.11
C SER A 113 -4.24 7.47 21.24
N PHE A 114 -4.22 6.27 21.83
CA PHE A 114 -4.61 5.04 21.11
C PHE A 114 -6.11 5.00 20.79
N GLN A 115 -6.97 5.47 21.71
CA GLN A 115 -8.40 5.59 21.46
C GLN A 115 -8.69 6.65 20.39
N THR A 116 -8.03 7.82 20.45
CA THR A 116 -8.13 8.86 19.43
C THR A 116 -7.72 8.33 18.06
N PHE A 117 -6.58 7.65 17.98
CA PHE A 117 -6.12 7.04 16.74
C PHE A 117 -7.13 6.02 16.20
N LYS A 118 -7.54 5.05 17.02
CA LYS A 118 -8.40 3.94 16.57
C LYS A 118 -9.83 4.38 16.24
N ASN A 119 -10.41 5.28 17.04
CA ASN A 119 -11.84 5.60 16.98
C ASN A 119 -12.14 6.84 16.15
N ILE A 120 -11.19 7.77 15.99
CA ILE A 120 -11.39 9.03 15.27
C ILE A 120 -10.52 9.05 14.00
N ILE A 121 -9.20 8.95 14.15
CA ILE A 121 -8.28 9.15 13.02
C ILE A 121 -8.37 8.00 12.01
N LEU A 122 -8.28 6.74 12.45
CA LEU A 122 -8.25 5.58 11.57
C LEU A 122 -9.50 5.46 10.67
N PRO A 123 -10.75 5.71 11.16
CA PRO A 123 -11.92 5.79 10.31
C PRO A 123 -11.86 6.91 9.27
N LEU A 124 -11.28 8.06 9.61
CA LEU A 124 -11.10 9.19 8.69
C LEU A 124 -10.01 8.91 7.64
N LEU A 125 -9.03 8.06 7.96
CA LEU A 125 -7.98 7.61 7.03
C LEU A 125 -8.39 6.43 6.14
N LYS A 126 -9.63 5.95 6.21
CA LYS A 126 -10.14 4.88 5.33
C LYS A 126 -9.80 5.11 3.84
N PRO A 127 -9.97 6.31 3.24
CA PRO A 127 -9.62 6.53 1.84
C PRO A 127 -8.14 6.27 1.53
N ALA A 128 -7.23 6.72 2.41
CA ALA A 128 -5.80 6.47 2.26
C ALA A 128 -5.44 4.99 2.43
N ILE A 129 -6.07 4.30 3.39
CA ILE A 129 -5.89 2.87 3.61
C ILE A 129 -6.27 2.09 2.34
N ILE A 130 -7.44 2.39 1.76
CA ILE A 130 -7.91 1.75 0.51
C ILE A 130 -6.93 1.99 -0.63
N ALA A 131 -6.54 3.25 -0.83
CA ALA A 131 -5.61 3.62 -1.90
C ALA A 131 -4.30 2.85 -1.76
N SER A 132 -3.76 2.75 -0.55
CA SER A 132 -2.54 2.00 -0.27
C SER A 132 -2.70 0.49 -0.46
N LEU A 133 -3.82 -0.09 -0.05
CA LEU A 133 -4.13 -1.51 -0.22
C LEU A 133 -4.20 -1.88 -1.71
N VAL A 134 -5.01 -1.14 -2.47
CA VAL A 134 -5.18 -1.36 -3.91
C VAL A 134 -3.86 -1.16 -4.64
N PHE A 135 -3.12 -0.09 -4.35
CA PHE A 135 -1.83 0.16 -4.96
C PHE A 135 -0.85 -0.99 -4.70
N SER A 136 -0.70 -1.41 -3.44
CA SER A 136 0.24 -2.48 -3.09
C SER A 136 -0.15 -3.82 -3.71
N PHE A 137 -1.44 -4.15 -3.72
CA PHE A 137 -1.96 -5.35 -4.37
C PHE A 137 -1.64 -5.37 -5.86
N VAL A 138 -2.00 -4.30 -6.58
CA VAL A 138 -1.73 -4.18 -8.02
C VAL A 138 -0.23 -4.28 -8.28
N ARG A 139 0.58 -3.59 -7.48
CA ARG A 139 2.03 -3.60 -7.66
C ARG A 139 2.63 -4.97 -7.42
N ALA A 140 2.11 -5.75 -6.48
CA ALA A 140 2.54 -7.14 -6.27
C ALA A 140 2.11 -8.08 -7.40
N MET A 141 0.91 -7.87 -7.97
CA MET A 141 0.40 -8.66 -9.09
C MET A 141 1.21 -8.47 -10.40
N THR A 142 1.80 -7.29 -10.61
CA THR A 142 2.45 -6.94 -11.88
C THR A 142 3.98 -6.81 -11.80
N ALA A 143 4.59 -7.05 -10.65
CA ALA A 143 6.03 -6.85 -10.49
C ALA A 143 6.85 -8.02 -11.04
N ILE A 144 7.99 -7.67 -11.64
CA ILE A 144 9.02 -8.61 -12.10
C ILE A 144 10.36 -8.25 -11.47
N SER A 145 10.81 -7.01 -11.66
CA SER A 145 12.20 -6.62 -11.39
C SER A 145 12.69 -6.79 -9.95
N ALA A 146 11.83 -6.66 -8.93
CA ALA A 146 12.24 -6.86 -7.52
C ALA A 146 12.17 -8.29 -7.03
N VAL A 147 11.56 -9.18 -7.81
CA VAL A 147 11.20 -10.53 -7.36
C VAL A 147 11.79 -11.61 -8.24
N ILE A 148 12.25 -11.29 -9.46
CA ILE A 148 12.82 -12.27 -10.38
C ILE A 148 14.03 -13.01 -9.81
N PHE A 149 14.80 -12.38 -8.92
CA PHE A 149 15.93 -13.01 -8.21
C PHE A 149 15.52 -13.76 -6.93
N LEU A 150 14.26 -13.60 -6.49
CA LEU A 150 13.73 -14.14 -5.24
C LEU A 150 12.77 -15.32 -5.45
N VAL A 151 12.26 -15.51 -6.67
CA VAL A 151 11.36 -16.62 -7.00
C VAL A 151 12.08 -17.97 -6.98
N SER A 152 11.33 -19.03 -6.75
CA SER A 152 11.80 -20.42 -6.78
C SER A 152 10.74 -21.31 -7.43
N ALA A 153 11.05 -22.60 -7.63
CA ALA A 153 10.08 -23.55 -8.19
C ALA A 153 8.76 -23.62 -7.40
N ASN A 154 8.82 -23.46 -6.08
CA ASN A 154 7.64 -23.47 -5.21
C ASN A 154 6.93 -22.11 -5.14
N TYR A 155 7.65 -21.02 -5.38
CA TYR A 155 7.16 -19.65 -5.29
C TYR A 155 7.41 -18.88 -6.58
N ASP A 156 6.93 -19.44 -7.69
CA ASP A 156 6.98 -18.79 -9.00
C ASP A 156 5.78 -17.86 -9.18
N LEU A 157 6.05 -16.61 -9.56
CA LEU A 157 5.02 -15.60 -9.79
C LEU A 157 4.47 -15.69 -11.23
N ALA A 158 3.21 -15.33 -11.43
CA ALA A 158 2.58 -15.30 -12.74
C ALA A 158 3.39 -14.46 -13.74
N THR A 159 3.99 -13.35 -13.28
CA THR A 159 4.79 -12.47 -14.13
C THR A 159 6.15 -13.07 -14.52
N SER A 160 6.84 -13.78 -13.61
CA SER A 160 8.05 -14.55 -13.94
C SER A 160 7.73 -15.71 -14.87
N TYR A 161 6.61 -16.40 -14.64
CA TYR A 161 6.13 -17.46 -15.52
C TYR A 161 5.85 -16.95 -16.94
N ILE A 162 5.13 -15.84 -17.07
CA ILE A 162 4.85 -15.20 -18.37
C ILE A 162 6.16 -14.82 -19.07
N LEU A 163 7.11 -14.23 -18.35
CA LEU A 163 8.42 -13.90 -18.90
C LEU A 163 9.15 -15.14 -19.41
N GLY A 164 9.18 -16.23 -18.64
CA GLY A 164 9.78 -17.48 -19.07
C GLY A 164 9.11 -18.06 -20.34
N ARG A 165 7.79 -17.89 -20.52
CA ARG A 165 7.11 -18.29 -21.76
C ARG A 165 7.51 -17.42 -22.95
N LEU A 166 7.69 -16.12 -22.74
CA LEU A 166 8.19 -15.22 -23.78
C LEU A 166 9.62 -15.59 -24.20
N GLU A 167 10.50 -15.89 -23.25
CA GLU A 167 11.89 -16.31 -23.50
C GLU A 167 11.98 -17.64 -24.27
N ASN A 168 11.01 -18.54 -24.05
CA ASN A 168 10.90 -19.81 -24.78
C ASN A 168 10.18 -19.70 -26.14
N ASN A 169 9.83 -18.49 -26.60
CA ASN A 169 9.04 -18.22 -27.82
C ASN A 169 7.61 -18.78 -27.80
N ASP A 170 7.07 -19.12 -26.63
CA ASP A 170 5.68 -19.56 -26.43
C ASP A 170 4.71 -18.36 -26.33
N TYR A 171 4.69 -17.50 -27.36
CA TYR A 171 3.93 -16.25 -27.33
C TYR A 171 2.42 -16.46 -27.11
N GLY A 172 1.85 -17.51 -27.71
CA GLY A 172 0.42 -17.84 -27.56
C GLY A 172 0.04 -18.09 -26.11
N LEU A 173 0.85 -18.87 -25.38
CA LEU A 173 0.63 -19.10 -23.95
C LEU A 173 0.87 -17.81 -23.16
N ALA A 174 1.97 -17.09 -23.41
CA ALA A 174 2.27 -15.84 -22.70
C ALA A 174 1.11 -14.83 -22.77
N ILE A 175 0.48 -14.66 -23.94
CA ILE A 175 -0.68 -13.79 -24.14
C ILE A 175 -1.89 -14.26 -23.33
N VAL A 176 -2.19 -15.56 -23.36
CA VAL A 176 -3.31 -16.14 -22.58
C VAL A 176 -3.10 -15.89 -21.08
N TYR A 177 -1.91 -16.20 -20.56
CA TYR A 177 -1.58 -15.95 -19.15
C TYR A 177 -1.64 -14.44 -18.79
N ALA A 178 -1.12 -13.56 -19.65
CA ALA A 178 -1.18 -12.12 -19.41
C ALA A 178 -2.62 -11.58 -19.39
N SER A 179 -3.46 -12.00 -20.35
CA SER A 179 -4.88 -11.61 -20.40
C SER A 179 -5.65 -12.07 -19.17
N ALA A 180 -5.45 -13.32 -18.73
CA ALA A 180 -6.06 -13.85 -17.51
C ALA A 180 -5.62 -13.08 -16.26
N LEU A 181 -4.32 -12.74 -16.16
CA LEU A 181 -3.80 -11.91 -15.06
C LEU A 181 -4.49 -10.55 -14.99
N ILE A 182 -4.68 -9.89 -16.15
CA ILE A 182 -5.35 -8.60 -16.24
C ILE A 182 -6.81 -8.72 -15.76
N VAL A 183 -7.55 -9.72 -16.24
CA VAL A 183 -8.96 -9.92 -15.84
C VAL A 183 -9.08 -10.17 -14.34
N ILE A 184 -8.27 -11.07 -13.78
CA ILE A 184 -8.28 -11.37 -12.33
C ILE A 184 -7.94 -10.12 -11.51
N MET A 185 -6.95 -9.35 -11.96
CA MET A 185 -6.53 -8.12 -11.30
C MET A 185 -7.66 -7.08 -11.31
N LEU A 186 -8.31 -6.84 -12.45
CA LEU A 186 -9.42 -5.90 -12.57
C LEU A 186 -10.61 -6.30 -11.69
N ILE A 187 -11.00 -7.58 -11.70
CA ILE A 187 -12.05 -8.11 -10.83
C ILE A 187 -11.71 -7.85 -9.35
N THR A 188 -10.46 -8.14 -8.95
CA THR A 188 -10.04 -7.96 -7.56
C THR A 188 -10.02 -6.48 -7.15
N ILE A 189 -9.56 -5.58 -8.03
CA ILE A 189 -9.61 -4.13 -7.79
C ILE A 189 -11.05 -3.67 -7.58
N VAL A 190 -11.97 -4.09 -8.46
CA VAL A 190 -13.40 -3.74 -8.34
C VAL A 190 -13.97 -4.24 -7.01
N ILE A 191 -13.69 -5.50 -6.64
CA ILE A 191 -14.12 -6.06 -5.35
C ILE A 191 -13.55 -5.25 -4.17
N MET A 192 -12.26 -4.95 -4.18
CA MET A 192 -11.63 -4.12 -3.12
C MET A 192 -12.26 -2.73 -3.04
N GLN A 193 -12.54 -2.09 -4.18
CA GLN A 193 -13.19 -0.79 -4.22
C GLN A 193 -14.63 -0.84 -3.73
N LEU A 194 -15.39 -1.88 -4.06
CA LEU A 194 -16.78 -2.04 -3.61
C LEU A 194 -16.88 -2.36 -2.12
N LEU A 195 -16.00 -3.23 -1.60
CA LEU A 195 -15.99 -3.61 -0.18
C LEU A 195 -15.66 -2.45 0.73
N VAL A 196 -14.77 -1.55 0.31
CA VAL A 196 -14.31 -0.45 1.17
C VAL A 196 -14.91 0.91 0.77
N GLY A 197 -15.39 1.06 -0.46
CA GLY A 197 -15.89 2.29 -1.05
C GLY A 197 -17.37 2.61 -0.79
N LYS A 198 -17.87 2.49 0.44
CA LYS A 198 -19.05 3.28 0.85
C LYS A 198 -18.64 4.75 0.96
N ARG A 199 -18.57 5.41 -0.20
CA ARG A 199 -18.27 6.83 -0.38
C ARG A 199 -19.47 7.65 0.11
N ASN A 200 -19.54 7.93 1.41
CA ASN A 200 -20.25 9.13 1.84
C ASN A 200 -19.32 10.31 1.61
N LEU A 201 -19.14 10.68 0.34
CA LEU A 201 -18.73 12.04 -0.01
C LEU A 201 -19.83 12.94 0.55
N GLY A 202 -19.64 13.41 1.77
CA GLY A 202 -20.43 14.47 2.35
C GLY A 202 -20.18 15.72 1.53
N ARG A 203 -20.86 15.81 0.38
CA ARG A 203 -21.03 17.05 -0.35
C ARG A 203 -21.81 17.93 0.61
N ARG A 204 -21.11 18.77 1.36
CA ARG A 204 -21.72 19.93 2.00
C ARG A 204 -22.15 20.81 0.84
N ASP A 205 -23.36 20.59 0.35
CA ASP A 205 -24.10 21.60 -0.38
C ASP A 205 -24.27 22.76 0.60
N VAL A 206 -23.31 23.69 0.57
CA VAL A 206 -23.48 25.00 1.19
C VAL A 206 -24.60 25.65 0.39
N ASN A 207 -25.81 25.62 0.95
CA ASN A 207 -26.98 26.31 0.41
C ASN A 207 -26.65 27.79 0.24
N GLU A 208 -26.29 28.20 -0.97
CA GLU A 208 -26.09 29.61 -1.38
C GLU A 208 -27.36 30.46 -1.20
N ASN A 209 -28.51 29.84 -0.92
CA ASN A 209 -29.76 30.53 -0.65
C ASN A 209 -29.85 31.20 0.74
N GLN A 210 -28.92 30.95 1.67
CA GLN A 210 -28.92 31.66 2.96
C GLN A 210 -28.19 33.02 2.93
N LEU A 211 -27.38 33.30 1.90
CA LEU A 211 -26.68 34.58 1.77
C LEU A 211 -27.51 35.66 1.06
N GLN A 212 -28.54 35.28 0.30
CA GLN A 212 -29.43 36.23 -0.38
C GLN A 212 -30.62 36.69 0.49
N GLY A 213 -30.93 35.98 1.57
CA GLY A 213 -32.04 36.33 2.47
C GLY A 213 -31.73 37.46 3.46
N ASN A 214 -30.46 37.87 3.60
CA ASN A 214 -30.05 38.88 4.58
C ASN A 214 -29.60 40.22 3.94
N LEU A 215 -29.92 40.41 2.65
CA LEU A 215 -29.70 41.67 1.92
C LEU A 215 -31.01 42.31 1.45
N GLY A 216 -32.16 41.81 1.93
CA GLY A 216 -33.48 42.21 1.46
C GLY A 216 -34.53 42.38 2.58
N GLY A 217 -34.14 42.96 3.72
CA GLY A 217 -35.04 43.33 4.82
C GLY A 217 -34.61 44.62 5.48
#